data_AF-A0A1A8UEK4-F1
#
_entry.id   AF-A0A1A8UEK4-F1
#
_cell.length_a   1.000
_cell.length_b   1.000
_cell.length_c   1.000
_cell.angle_alpha   90.00
_cell.angle_beta   90.00
_cell.angle_gamma   90.00
#
_symmetry.space_group_name_H-M   'P 1'
#
loop_
_entity.id
_entity.type
_entity.pdbx_description
1 polymer ?
#
loop_
_entity_poly.entity_id
_entity_poly.type
_entity_poly.pdbx_seq_one_letter_code
_entity_poly.pdbx_strand_id
1 'polypeptide(L)'
;MDVYDLFSSCRKGDICRVRYLVEQRDVDLNVRDKWDSTPLYYACLCGHEELVQYLLASGAKCEANTFDGERCVYGSLSDSIRRLLKDYKCVSVRAMQRNDFNYFLHMLLEQGQHSDVKFQVHGQTFPAHRCVLSARSEYFTEMFETKWNGKSLITLKHPLINPAAFGAILQYFYTGRMDIDINLVEDSRRLAKQCKMTDLIEELENKCKQVYDFVSSKPGTYVHVLSLEPHTCQLQEEMAQLADSALPTELQVGFGELPFNRVNRFPTYPDICFRVEGYDFLCHKAFFCGRSDYFKALLEDHFSEGEQLQSQPSTPMLTLHNIPHEIFIHIMYYIYTDDTELRMEDVFDVLCVADMYLLPGLKRLCGKTLAKTICEENVLHMWKTAKLFRLSRLEDQCTEFMAKIIERLVEQAEFAEIIKEDAASLEERQETDSVPLVDDIRYHIASNVQTYSAIEEANQKLEALEELLSSINIDC
;
A
#
# COMPACT_ATOMS: atom_id res chain seq x y z
N MET A 1 -10.78 17.34 -13.98
CA MET A 1 -12.14 16.79 -13.72
C MET A 1 -12.23 16.11 -12.34
N ASP A 2 -11.22 15.31 -11.97
CA ASP A 2 -11.25 14.46 -10.77
C ASP A 2 -11.28 15.22 -9.43
N VAL A 3 -10.62 16.38 -9.33
CA VAL A 3 -10.70 17.24 -8.13
C VAL A 3 -12.12 17.76 -7.89
N TYR A 4 -12.81 18.20 -8.96
CA TYR A 4 -14.20 18.63 -8.87
C TYR A 4 -15.13 17.47 -8.48
N ASP A 5 -14.87 16.28 -9.03
CA ASP A 5 -15.60 15.05 -8.68
C ASP A 5 -15.37 14.64 -7.22
N LEU A 6 -14.16 14.80 -6.69
CA LEU A 6 -13.84 14.59 -5.28
C LEU A 6 -14.68 15.53 -4.39
N PHE A 7 -14.69 16.83 -4.68
CA PHE A 7 -15.50 17.80 -3.94
C PHE A 7 -17.01 17.49 -4.02
N SER A 8 -17.51 17.13 -5.21
CA SER A 8 -18.91 16.75 -5.43
C SER A 8 -19.29 15.48 -4.64
N SER A 9 -18.41 14.47 -4.67
CA SER A 9 -18.59 13.20 -3.96
C SER A 9 -18.54 13.40 -2.45
N CYS A 10 -17.65 14.26 -1.93
CA CYS A 10 -17.60 14.62 -0.52
C CYS A 10 -18.84 15.37 -0.02
N ARG A 11 -19.46 16.20 -0.87
CA ARG A 11 -20.76 16.84 -0.56
C ARG A 11 -21.90 15.83 -0.53
N LYS A 12 -21.91 14.86 -1.45
CA LYS A 12 -22.95 13.84 -1.56
C LYS A 12 -22.82 12.71 -0.54
N GLY A 13 -21.62 12.48 0.00
CA GLY A 13 -21.33 11.37 0.90
C GLY A 13 -21.04 10.05 0.18
N ASP A 14 -20.66 10.11 -1.11
CA ASP A 14 -20.40 8.91 -1.92
C ASP A 14 -19.02 8.34 -1.60
N ILE A 15 -18.95 7.52 -0.55
CA ILE A 15 -17.71 6.90 -0.07
C ILE A 15 -17.10 5.99 -1.13
N CYS A 16 -17.90 5.28 -1.92
CA CYS A 16 -17.40 4.38 -2.96
C CYS A 16 -16.68 5.17 -4.04
N ARG A 17 -17.25 6.31 -4.47
CA ARG A 17 -16.61 7.19 -5.44
C ARG A 17 -15.36 7.85 -4.88
N VAL A 18 -15.39 8.31 -3.63
CA VAL A 18 -14.20 8.88 -2.98
C VAL A 18 -13.09 7.84 -2.85
N ARG A 19 -13.39 6.61 -2.44
CA ARG A 19 -12.42 5.50 -2.42
C ARG A 19 -11.81 5.26 -3.78
N TYR A 20 -12.62 5.18 -4.83
CA TYR A 20 -12.13 5.05 -6.19
C TYR A 20 -11.19 6.20 -6.58
N LEU A 21 -11.54 7.46 -6.27
CA LEU A 21 -10.72 8.61 -6.61
C LEU A 21 -9.40 8.65 -5.82
N VAL A 22 -9.42 8.25 -4.55
CA VAL A 22 -8.22 8.26 -3.69
C VAL A 22 -7.32 7.07 -3.97
N GLU A 23 -7.89 5.86 -4.01
CA GLU A 23 -7.12 4.61 -4.08
C GLU A 23 -6.73 4.25 -5.52
N GLN A 24 -7.59 4.54 -6.50
CA GLN A 24 -7.39 4.12 -7.89
C GLN A 24 -6.92 5.26 -8.81
N ARG A 25 -7.21 6.51 -8.46
CA ARG A 25 -6.81 7.70 -9.24
C ARG A 25 -5.76 8.58 -8.56
N ASP A 26 -5.36 8.24 -7.32
CA ASP A 26 -4.33 8.95 -6.56
C ASP A 26 -4.60 10.47 -6.43
N VAL A 27 -5.88 10.85 -6.29
CA VAL A 27 -6.27 12.26 -6.16
C VAL A 27 -5.88 12.76 -4.77
N ASP A 28 -5.10 13.84 -4.69
CA ASP A 28 -4.73 14.46 -3.42
C ASP A 28 -5.97 14.90 -2.61
N LEU A 29 -6.08 14.37 -1.40
CA LEU A 29 -7.17 14.64 -0.46
C LEU A 29 -7.11 16.01 0.20
N ASN A 30 -5.98 16.71 0.08
CA ASN A 30 -5.72 18.00 0.71
C ASN A 30 -5.77 19.18 -0.27
N VAL A 31 -6.30 18.95 -1.48
CA VAL A 31 -6.57 19.99 -2.48
C VAL A 31 -7.51 21.07 -1.95
N ARG A 32 -7.40 22.27 -2.52
CA ARG A 32 -8.19 23.44 -2.13
C ARG A 32 -9.05 23.89 -3.31
N ASP A 33 -10.32 24.19 -3.04
CA ASP A 33 -11.19 24.81 -4.03
C ASP A 33 -10.99 26.34 -4.08
N LYS A 34 -11.74 27.01 -4.96
CA LYS A 34 -11.70 28.49 -5.10
C LYS A 34 -12.13 29.27 -3.85
N TRP A 35 -12.68 28.60 -2.83
CA TRP A 35 -13.05 29.18 -1.54
C TRP A 35 -12.12 28.72 -0.40
N ASP A 36 -10.94 28.23 -0.76
CA ASP A 36 -9.93 27.73 0.17
C ASP A 36 -10.46 26.62 1.10
N SER A 37 -11.40 25.81 0.60
CA SER A 37 -12.03 24.72 1.34
C SER A 37 -11.51 23.36 0.89
N THR A 38 -11.34 22.46 1.87
CA THR A 38 -10.83 21.11 1.64
C THR A 38 -11.96 20.09 1.46
N PRO A 39 -11.70 18.92 0.82
CA PRO A 39 -12.68 17.83 0.72
C PRO A 39 -13.22 17.39 2.10
N LEU A 40 -12.33 17.31 3.09
CA LEU A 40 -12.69 17.01 4.48
C LEU A 40 -13.71 18.00 5.05
N TYR A 41 -13.54 19.29 4.79
CA TYR A 41 -14.46 20.32 5.26
C TYR A 41 -15.89 20.07 4.75
N TYR A 42 -16.06 19.72 3.47
CA TYR A 42 -17.39 19.42 2.92
C TYR A 42 -18.01 18.14 3.50
N ALA A 43 -17.22 17.09 3.72
CA ALA A 43 -17.69 15.88 4.38
C ALA A 43 -18.18 16.17 5.82
N CYS A 44 -17.45 17.02 6.55
CA CYS A 44 -17.84 17.48 7.89
C CYS A 44 -19.12 18.33 7.86
N LEU A 45 -19.19 19.27 6.92
CA LEU A 45 -20.31 20.20 6.76
C LEU A 45 -21.61 19.49 6.38
N CYS A 46 -21.53 18.47 5.54
CA CYS A 46 -22.68 17.68 5.10
C CYS A 46 -23.04 16.54 6.07
N GLY A 47 -22.22 16.28 7.11
CA GLY A 47 -22.53 15.33 8.16
C GLY A 47 -22.23 13.87 7.84
N HIS A 48 -21.36 13.59 6.86
CA HIS A 48 -21.05 12.24 6.40
C HIS A 48 -20.00 11.58 7.30
N GLU A 49 -20.41 11.06 8.45
CA GLU A 49 -19.48 10.55 9.49
C GLU A 49 -18.55 9.43 9.00
N GLU A 50 -19.08 8.44 8.27
CA GLU A 50 -18.29 7.33 7.73
C GLU A 50 -17.28 7.82 6.67
N LEU A 51 -17.66 8.83 5.87
CA LEU A 51 -16.76 9.47 4.91
C LEU A 51 -15.69 10.29 5.62
N VAL A 52 -16.03 11.01 6.70
CA VAL A 52 -15.06 11.76 7.50
C VAL A 52 -14.05 10.82 8.13
N GLN A 53 -14.49 9.66 8.67
CA GLN A 53 -13.59 8.62 9.16
C GLN A 53 -12.64 8.13 8.07
N TYR A 54 -13.16 7.86 6.87
CA TYR A 54 -12.34 7.44 5.75
C TYR A 54 -11.33 8.53 5.34
N LEU A 55 -11.75 9.77 5.12
CA LEU A 55 -10.86 10.87 4.73
C LEU A 55 -9.77 11.13 5.77
N LEU A 56 -10.16 11.13 7.05
CA LEU A 56 -9.23 11.20 8.15
C LEU A 56 -8.37 9.96 8.27
N ALA A 57 -8.76 8.77 7.78
CA ALA A 57 -7.89 7.61 7.74
C ALA A 57 -6.94 7.63 6.52
N SER A 58 -7.35 8.28 5.43
CA SER A 58 -6.65 8.28 4.13
C SER A 58 -5.69 9.45 3.89
N GLY A 59 -5.63 10.45 4.77
CA GLY A 59 -4.54 11.45 4.76
C GLY A 59 -5.00 12.89 4.96
N ALA A 60 -6.29 13.11 5.23
CA ALA A 60 -6.82 14.46 5.31
C ALA A 60 -6.27 15.22 6.51
N LYS A 61 -5.67 16.39 6.25
CA LYS A 61 -5.09 17.27 7.25
C LYS A 61 -6.19 17.85 8.14
N CYS A 62 -6.16 17.48 9.42
CA CYS A 62 -7.05 18.02 10.44
C CYS A 62 -6.29 18.20 11.76
N GLU A 63 -5.54 19.30 11.86
CA GLU A 63 -4.77 19.63 13.06
C GLU A 63 -5.55 20.61 13.95
N ALA A 64 -5.65 20.30 15.24
CA ALA A 64 -6.27 21.20 16.22
C ALA A 64 -5.51 22.55 16.28
N ASN A 65 -6.25 23.66 16.40
CA ASN A 65 -5.72 25.03 16.38
C ASN A 65 -5.10 25.49 15.04
N THR A 66 -5.33 24.77 13.93
CA THR A 66 -5.06 25.28 12.57
C THR A 66 -6.33 25.84 11.94
N PHE A 67 -6.19 26.74 10.96
CA PHE A 67 -7.34 27.31 10.25
C PHE A 67 -8.26 26.24 9.67
N ASP A 68 -7.67 25.18 9.09
CA ASP A 68 -8.41 24.07 8.46
C ASP A 68 -9.07 23.15 9.50
N GLY A 69 -8.36 22.79 10.56
CA GLY A 69 -8.89 21.93 11.62
C GLY A 69 -10.02 22.62 12.41
N GLU A 70 -9.85 23.89 12.76
CA GLU A 70 -10.90 24.67 13.43
C GLU A 70 -12.14 24.79 12.54
N ARG A 71 -11.98 25.04 11.23
CA ARG A 71 -13.12 25.10 10.30
C ARG A 71 -13.88 23.79 10.18
N CYS A 72 -13.17 22.65 10.15
CA CYS A 72 -13.81 21.33 10.13
C CYS A 72 -14.58 21.08 11.44
N VAL A 73 -14.00 21.45 12.58
CA VAL A 73 -14.64 21.32 13.90
C VAL A 73 -15.86 22.24 14.01
N TYR A 74 -15.75 23.53 13.67
CA TYR A 74 -16.88 24.46 13.73
C TYR A 74 -17.98 24.11 12.72
N GLY A 75 -17.59 23.75 11.50
CA GLY A 75 -18.49 23.40 10.40
C GLY A 75 -19.11 22.01 10.50
N SER A 76 -18.67 21.16 11.44
CA SER A 76 -19.23 19.81 11.61
C SER A 76 -20.73 19.84 11.94
N LEU A 77 -21.52 19.11 11.14
CA LEU A 77 -22.98 19.01 11.32
C LEU A 77 -23.37 18.24 12.59
N SER A 78 -22.56 17.24 12.98
CA SER A 78 -22.87 16.29 14.06
C SER A 78 -21.85 16.34 15.19
N ASP A 79 -22.32 16.20 16.44
CA ASP A 79 -21.44 16.12 17.63
C ASP A 79 -20.56 14.86 17.64
N SER A 80 -20.96 13.81 16.92
CA SER A 80 -20.12 12.62 16.68
C SER A 80 -18.88 12.98 15.85
N ILE A 81 -19.08 13.65 14.71
CA ILE A 81 -18.00 14.17 13.84
C ILE A 81 -17.12 15.16 14.62
N ARG A 82 -17.71 16.04 15.43
CA ARG A 82 -16.96 17.00 16.25
C ARG A 82 -16.05 16.31 17.28
N ARG A 83 -16.55 15.26 17.93
CA ARG A 83 -15.75 14.42 18.83
C ARG A 83 -14.65 13.70 18.05
N LEU A 84 -15.01 13.11 16.91
CA LEU A 84 -14.09 12.40 16.04
C LEU A 84 -12.91 13.27 15.60
N LEU A 85 -13.17 14.49 15.13
CA LEU A 85 -12.12 15.46 14.74
C LEU A 85 -11.24 15.92 15.91
N LYS A 86 -11.79 16.04 17.12
CA LYS A 86 -11.05 16.44 18.33
C LYS A 86 -10.22 15.30 18.93
N ASP A 87 -10.75 14.09 18.84
CA ASP A 87 -10.10 12.86 19.30
C ASP A 87 -9.05 12.39 18.27
N TYR A 88 -9.15 12.87 17.03
CA TYR A 88 -8.15 12.68 15.98
C TYR A 88 -6.86 13.47 16.27
N LYS A 89 -6.08 12.96 17.22
CA LYS A 89 -4.72 13.44 17.45
C LYS A 89 -3.83 12.85 16.38
N CYS A 90 -3.65 13.62 15.29
CA CYS A 90 -2.63 13.46 14.26
C CYS A 90 -2.00 12.06 14.33
N VAL A 91 -2.71 11.08 13.77
CA VAL A 91 -2.08 9.85 13.28
C VAL A 91 -0.97 10.41 12.41
N SER A 92 0.25 10.37 12.95
CA SER A 92 1.37 11.10 12.36
C SER A 92 1.43 10.78 10.87
N VAL A 93 2.02 11.64 10.06
CA VAL A 93 2.28 11.35 8.63
C VAL A 93 2.87 9.94 8.42
N ARG A 94 3.48 9.31 9.45
CA ARG A 94 3.95 7.90 9.47
C ARG A 94 2.88 6.81 9.65
N ALA A 95 1.68 7.12 10.11
CA ALA A 95 0.60 6.14 10.32
C ALA A 95 -0.55 6.28 9.29
N MET A 96 -0.52 7.32 8.45
CA MET A 96 -1.35 7.43 7.23
C MET A 96 -0.60 6.97 5.97
N GLN A 97 0.73 6.86 6.04
CA GLN A 97 1.53 5.98 5.17
C GLN A 97 1.61 4.57 5.77
N ARG A 98 0.51 4.06 6.35
CA ARG A 98 0.46 2.64 6.70
C ARG A 98 0.41 1.88 5.38
N ASN A 99 1.57 1.38 4.96
CA ASN A 99 1.79 0.51 3.81
C ASN A 99 0.54 -0.33 3.52
N ASP A 100 0.03 -0.29 2.29
CA ASP A 100 -1.12 -1.08 1.83
C ASP A 100 -1.04 -2.53 2.32
N PHE A 101 0.17 -3.04 2.50
CA PHE A 101 0.47 -4.35 3.04
C PHE A 101 0.08 -4.62 4.50
N ASN A 102 0.34 -3.71 5.43
CA ASN A 102 -0.07 -3.91 6.83
C ASN A 102 -1.59 -3.92 6.97
N TYR A 103 -2.25 -3.05 6.19
CA TYR A 103 -3.71 -3.05 6.10
C TYR A 103 -4.22 -4.35 5.49
N PHE A 104 -3.60 -4.83 4.39
CA PHE A 104 -3.90 -6.14 3.80
C PHE A 104 -3.80 -7.27 4.84
N LEU A 105 -2.69 -7.36 5.60
CA LEU A 105 -2.51 -8.42 6.59
C LEU A 105 -3.54 -8.34 7.73
N HIS A 106 -3.91 -7.13 8.15
CA HIS A 106 -5.00 -6.92 9.11
C HIS A 106 -6.33 -7.43 8.54
N MET A 107 -6.68 -7.03 7.32
CA MET A 107 -7.91 -7.48 6.65
C MET A 107 -7.91 -8.98 6.39
N LEU A 108 -6.76 -9.58 6.10
CA LEU A 108 -6.61 -11.02 5.90
C LEU A 108 -6.96 -11.80 7.18
N LEU A 109 -6.53 -11.32 8.35
CA LEU A 109 -6.92 -11.91 9.63
C LEU A 109 -8.41 -11.70 9.94
N GLU A 110 -8.90 -10.47 9.80
CA GLU A 110 -10.29 -10.10 10.16
C GLU A 110 -11.33 -10.81 9.28
N GLN A 111 -11.10 -10.86 7.97
CA GLN A 111 -12.03 -11.50 7.03
C GLN A 111 -11.84 -13.01 6.95
N GLY A 112 -10.63 -13.51 7.22
CA GLY A 112 -10.30 -14.94 7.16
C GLY A 112 -10.48 -15.58 5.78
N GLN A 113 -10.37 -14.79 4.70
CA GLN A 113 -10.45 -15.27 3.33
C GLN A 113 -9.33 -16.27 3.06
N HIS A 114 -9.66 -17.42 2.46
CA HIS A 114 -8.70 -18.52 2.23
C HIS A 114 -8.05 -19.10 3.50
N SER A 115 -8.65 -18.92 4.69
CA SER A 115 -8.18 -19.57 5.91
C SER A 115 -8.24 -21.10 5.81
N ASP A 116 -7.12 -21.75 6.12
CA ASP A 116 -6.93 -23.20 6.08
C ASP A 116 -7.03 -23.84 7.49
N VAL A 117 -7.12 -23.00 8.53
CA VAL A 117 -7.29 -23.42 9.92
C VAL A 117 -8.19 -22.48 10.71
N LYS A 118 -8.97 -23.04 11.64
CA LYS A 118 -9.83 -22.30 12.57
C LYS A 118 -9.54 -22.72 14.00
N PHE A 119 -9.35 -21.75 14.88
CA PHE A 119 -9.19 -21.99 16.32
C PHE A 119 -10.49 -21.70 17.05
N GLN A 120 -11.00 -22.68 17.79
CA GLN A 120 -12.16 -22.49 18.64
C GLN A 120 -11.70 -22.34 20.10
N VAL A 121 -11.86 -21.13 20.66
CA VAL A 121 -11.41 -20.76 22.00
C VAL A 121 -12.62 -20.30 22.81
N HIS A 122 -13.02 -21.08 23.82
CA HIS A 122 -14.18 -20.80 24.68
C HIS A 122 -15.46 -20.35 23.94
N GLY A 123 -15.74 -20.94 22.77
CA GLY A 123 -16.92 -20.65 21.96
C GLY A 123 -16.73 -19.59 20.89
N GLN A 124 -15.63 -18.82 20.91
CA GLN A 124 -15.24 -17.92 19.83
C GLN A 124 -14.41 -18.67 18.77
N THR A 125 -14.57 -18.29 17.50
CA THR A 125 -13.85 -18.92 16.39
C THR A 125 -12.95 -17.91 15.71
N PHE A 126 -11.68 -18.25 15.54
CA PHE A 126 -10.66 -17.42 14.92
C PHE A 126 -10.15 -18.12 13.66
N PRO A 127 -10.51 -17.66 12.45
CA PRO A 127 -9.88 -18.13 11.22
C PRO A 127 -8.42 -17.66 11.15
N ALA A 128 -7.54 -18.49 10.60
CA ALA A 128 -6.13 -18.16 10.40
C ALA A 128 -5.53 -18.96 9.23
N HIS A 129 -4.29 -18.64 8.90
CA HIS A 129 -3.49 -19.22 7.82
C HIS A 129 -2.27 -19.92 8.42
N ARG A 130 -2.09 -21.21 8.10
CA ARG A 130 -0.97 -22.00 8.60
C ARG A 130 0.37 -21.45 8.14
N CYS A 131 0.45 -20.94 6.91
CA CYS A 131 1.67 -20.35 6.35
C CYS A 131 2.17 -19.17 7.19
N VAL A 132 1.30 -18.21 7.51
CA VAL A 132 1.62 -17.03 8.35
C VAL A 132 2.05 -17.46 9.75
N LEU A 133 1.29 -18.35 10.39
CA LEU A 133 1.60 -18.79 11.77
C LEU A 133 2.89 -19.61 11.85
N SER A 134 3.18 -20.44 10.84
CA SER A 134 4.38 -21.28 10.80
C SER A 134 5.63 -20.46 10.51
N ALA A 135 5.54 -19.45 9.62
CA ALA A 135 6.63 -18.52 9.35
C ALA A 135 7.03 -17.71 10.58
N ARG A 136 6.07 -17.40 11.46
CA ARG A 136 6.29 -16.53 12.63
C ARG A 136 6.40 -17.23 13.97
N SER A 137 6.19 -18.55 14.03
CA SER A 137 6.25 -19.28 15.28
C SER A 137 6.61 -20.75 15.10
N GLU A 138 7.76 -21.12 15.66
CA GLU A 138 8.20 -22.51 15.78
C GLU A 138 7.19 -23.39 16.52
N TYR A 139 6.46 -22.81 17.49
CA TYR A 139 5.42 -23.54 18.22
C TYR A 139 4.28 -23.96 17.29
N PHE A 140 3.79 -23.06 16.43
CA PHE A 140 2.73 -23.40 15.49
C PHE A 140 3.22 -24.41 14.46
N THR A 141 4.44 -24.25 13.94
CA THR A 141 5.10 -25.24 13.08
C THR A 141 5.09 -26.64 13.71
N GLU A 142 5.64 -26.79 14.92
CA GLU A 142 5.72 -28.07 15.64
C GLU A 142 4.32 -28.66 15.87
N MET A 143 3.35 -27.83 16.25
CA MET A 143 1.99 -28.28 16.56
C MET A 143 1.21 -28.71 15.32
N PHE A 144 1.38 -28.01 14.18
CA PHE A 144 0.74 -28.39 12.93
C PHE A 144 1.32 -29.67 12.32
N GLU A 145 2.59 -29.98 12.55
CA GLU A 145 3.20 -31.24 12.12
C GLU A 145 2.84 -32.42 13.05
N THR A 146 2.54 -32.14 14.32
CA THR A 146 2.24 -33.15 15.34
C THR A 146 0.74 -33.23 15.66
N LYS A 147 0.30 -32.56 16.73
CA LYS A 147 -1.02 -32.72 17.35
C LYS A 147 -2.17 -32.20 16.48
N TRP A 148 -1.88 -31.25 15.59
CA TRP A 148 -2.84 -30.57 14.72
C TRP A 148 -2.69 -30.94 13.25
N ASN A 149 -1.92 -31.99 12.96
CA ASN A 149 -1.76 -32.49 11.60
C ASN A 149 -3.10 -32.90 11.00
N GLY A 150 -3.38 -32.44 9.78
CA GLY A 150 -4.62 -32.67 9.05
C GLY A 150 -5.89 -32.04 9.64
N LYS A 151 -5.81 -31.25 10.72
CA LYS A 151 -6.99 -30.67 11.37
C LYS A 151 -7.28 -29.25 10.86
N SER A 152 -8.43 -29.05 10.25
CA SER A 152 -8.91 -27.70 9.87
C SER A 152 -9.57 -26.94 11.03
N LEU A 153 -10.02 -27.65 12.07
CA LEU A 153 -10.60 -27.05 13.28
C LEU A 153 -9.84 -27.52 14.53
N ILE A 154 -9.30 -26.57 15.29
CA ILE A 154 -8.51 -26.79 16.49
C ILE A 154 -9.25 -26.19 17.69
N THR A 155 -9.75 -27.03 18.59
CA THR A 155 -10.43 -26.57 19.81
C THR A 155 -9.45 -26.43 20.96
N LEU A 156 -9.30 -25.21 21.47
CA LEU A 156 -8.50 -24.89 22.65
C LEU A 156 -9.44 -24.78 23.87
N LYS A 157 -9.43 -25.82 24.72
CA LYS A 157 -10.30 -25.93 25.90
C LYS A 157 -9.62 -25.53 27.22
N HIS A 158 -8.35 -25.14 27.17
CA HIS A 158 -7.57 -24.90 28.38
C HIS A 158 -8.10 -23.65 29.11
N PRO A 159 -8.49 -23.72 30.40
CA PRO A 159 -9.18 -22.63 31.10
C PRO A 159 -8.41 -21.31 31.20
N LEU A 160 -7.08 -21.36 31.06
CA LEU A 160 -6.22 -20.17 31.14
C LEU A 160 -6.04 -19.45 29.79
N ILE A 161 -6.70 -19.88 28.72
CA ILE A 161 -6.59 -19.23 27.41
C ILE A 161 -7.74 -18.23 27.27
N ASN A 162 -7.46 -16.94 27.49
CA ASN A 162 -8.46 -15.91 27.26
C ASN A 162 -8.66 -15.68 25.74
N PRO A 163 -9.90 -15.68 25.20
CA PRO A 163 -10.15 -15.45 23.78
C PRO A 163 -9.65 -14.10 23.26
N ALA A 164 -9.80 -13.03 24.04
CA ALA A 164 -9.34 -11.70 23.64
C ALA A 164 -7.80 -11.61 23.62
N ALA A 165 -7.13 -12.22 24.61
CA ALA A 165 -5.68 -12.33 24.61
C ALA A 165 -5.16 -13.17 23.43
N PHE A 166 -5.87 -14.25 23.08
CA PHE A 166 -5.55 -15.08 21.92
C PHE A 166 -5.72 -14.31 20.60
N GLY A 167 -6.81 -13.55 20.46
CA GLY A 167 -7.04 -12.66 19.33
C GLY A 167 -5.93 -11.61 19.18
N ALA A 168 -5.49 -11.00 20.29
CA ALA A 168 -4.38 -10.05 20.28
C ALA A 168 -3.05 -10.69 19.86
N ILE A 169 -2.77 -11.93 20.27
CA ILE A 169 -1.59 -12.68 19.82
C ILE A 169 -1.68 -12.99 18.31
N LEU A 170 -2.85 -13.35 17.80
CA LEU A 170 -3.06 -13.50 16.35
C LEU A 170 -2.85 -12.18 15.61
N GLN A 171 -3.37 -11.07 16.12
CA GLN A 171 -3.15 -9.74 15.54
C GLN A 171 -1.66 -9.43 15.42
N TYR A 172 -0.88 -9.75 16.45
CA TYR A 172 0.57 -9.59 16.44
C TYR A 172 1.23 -10.44 15.36
N PHE A 173 0.83 -11.71 15.20
CA PHE A 173 1.35 -12.56 14.12
C PHE A 173 1.09 -11.98 12.74
N TYR A 174 -0.06 -11.35 12.48
CA TYR A 174 -0.32 -10.82 11.15
C TYR A 174 0.33 -9.46 10.91
N THR A 175 0.34 -8.59 11.91
CA THR A 175 0.61 -7.16 11.69
C THR A 175 1.85 -6.65 12.41
N GLY A 176 2.42 -7.45 13.32
CA GLY A 176 3.42 -6.99 14.29
C GLY A 176 2.89 -5.93 15.27
N ARG A 177 1.60 -5.58 15.16
CA ARG A 177 0.87 -4.68 16.06
C ARG A 177 0.01 -5.50 16.99
N MET A 178 -0.17 -5.01 18.21
CA MET A 178 -1.03 -5.66 19.19
C MET A 178 -1.72 -4.61 20.03
N ASP A 179 -3.05 -4.59 20.01
CA ASP A 179 -3.84 -3.79 20.94
C ASP A 179 -4.46 -4.72 21.99
N ILE A 180 -4.19 -4.46 23.27
CA ILE A 180 -4.72 -5.29 24.36
C ILE A 180 -5.14 -4.47 25.57
N ASP A 181 -6.23 -4.90 26.20
CA ASP A 181 -6.66 -4.36 27.48
C ASP A 181 -5.58 -4.62 28.56
N ILE A 182 -5.26 -3.61 29.35
CA ILE A 182 -4.21 -3.70 30.38
C ILE A 182 -4.44 -4.85 31.37
N ASN A 183 -5.69 -5.25 31.60
CA ASN A 183 -6.05 -6.36 32.49
C ASN A 183 -5.71 -7.73 31.89
N LEU A 184 -5.53 -7.82 30.56
CA LEU A 184 -5.28 -9.05 29.82
C LEU A 184 -3.81 -9.24 29.43
N VAL A 185 -2.94 -8.28 29.76
CA VAL A 185 -1.52 -8.34 29.40
C VAL A 185 -0.83 -9.59 29.95
N GLU A 186 -1.18 -10.01 31.18
CA GLU A 186 -0.65 -11.23 31.81
C GLU A 186 -1.09 -12.51 31.08
N ASP A 187 -2.33 -12.53 30.57
CA ASP A 187 -2.84 -13.65 29.78
C ASP A 187 -2.10 -13.73 28.44
N SER A 188 -1.90 -12.60 27.76
CA SER A 188 -1.11 -12.57 26.53
C SER A 188 0.36 -12.90 26.74
N ARG A 189 0.97 -12.46 27.85
CA ARG A 189 2.35 -12.85 28.18
C ARG A 189 2.48 -14.36 28.38
N ARG A 190 1.48 -15.00 29.01
CA ARG A 190 1.43 -16.46 29.15
C ARG A 190 1.31 -17.15 27.79
N LEU A 191 0.46 -16.65 26.90
CA LEU A 191 0.30 -17.19 25.55
C LEU A 191 1.55 -16.99 24.68
N ALA A 192 2.17 -15.81 24.72
CA ALA A 192 3.42 -15.50 24.04
C ALA A 192 4.54 -16.46 24.49
N LYS A 193 4.63 -16.74 25.80
CA LYS A 193 5.57 -17.73 26.35
C LYS A 193 5.33 -19.14 25.83
N GLN A 194 4.07 -19.55 25.71
CA GLN A 194 3.72 -20.84 25.12
C GLN A 194 4.08 -20.92 23.63
N CYS A 195 3.90 -19.80 22.90
CA CYS A 195 4.24 -19.69 21.48
C CYS A 195 5.74 -19.45 21.24
N LYS A 196 6.58 -19.48 22.28
CA LYS A 196 8.04 -19.24 22.25
C LYS A 196 8.41 -17.85 21.68
N MET A 197 7.59 -16.83 21.92
CA MET A 197 7.80 -15.47 21.42
C MET A 197 8.56 -14.63 22.46
N THR A 198 9.89 -14.73 22.49
CA THR A 198 10.73 -14.00 23.47
C THR A 198 10.64 -12.49 23.30
N ASP A 199 10.67 -12.02 22.06
CA ASP A 199 10.78 -10.60 21.74
C ASP A 199 9.49 -9.87 22.14
N LEU A 200 8.33 -10.47 21.83
CA LEU A 200 7.02 -9.95 22.26
C LEU A 200 6.90 -9.88 23.79
N ILE A 201 7.46 -10.85 24.53
CA ILE A 201 7.44 -10.83 26.00
C ILE A 201 8.24 -9.62 26.51
N GLU A 202 9.42 -9.38 25.95
CA GLU A 202 10.26 -8.24 26.31
C GLU A 202 9.59 -6.90 25.95
N GLU A 203 8.98 -6.80 24.76
CA GLU A 203 8.23 -5.62 24.33
C GLU A 203 7.06 -5.30 25.26
N LEU A 204 6.26 -6.31 25.62
CA LEU A 204 5.15 -6.16 26.57
C LEU A 204 5.66 -5.67 27.93
N GLU A 205 6.75 -6.25 28.46
CA GLU A 205 7.34 -5.83 29.73
C GLU A 205 7.84 -4.39 29.69
N ASN A 206 8.52 -4.00 28.62
CA ASN A 206 9.03 -2.64 28.43
C ASN A 206 7.89 -1.63 28.30
N LYS A 207 6.82 -1.97 27.59
CA LYS A 207 5.64 -1.10 27.45
C LYS A 207 4.85 -0.98 28.75
N CYS A 208 4.73 -2.05 29.53
CA CYS A 208 4.12 -1.98 30.86
C CYS A 208 4.88 -1.03 31.79
N LYS A 209 6.22 -1.09 31.79
CA LYS A 209 7.06 -0.16 32.56
C LYS A 209 6.82 1.30 32.12
N GLN A 210 6.83 1.57 30.82
CA GLN A 210 6.54 2.91 30.28
C GLN A 210 5.16 3.43 30.69
N VAL A 211 4.12 2.59 30.64
CA VAL A 211 2.77 2.95 31.07
C VAL A 211 2.73 3.24 32.56
N TYR A 212 3.40 2.43 33.38
CA TYR A 212 3.49 2.64 34.83
C TYR A 212 4.16 3.97 35.18
N ASP A 213 5.29 4.30 34.55
CA ASP A 213 6.01 5.56 34.76
C ASP A 213 5.16 6.76 34.31
N PHE A 214 4.46 6.63 33.18
CA PHE A 214 3.56 7.66 32.68
C PHE A 214 2.39 7.94 33.63
N VAL A 215 1.68 6.90 34.09
CA VAL A 215 0.57 7.04 35.04
C VAL A 215 1.07 7.62 36.38
N SER A 216 2.25 7.21 36.84
CA SER A 216 2.87 7.74 38.05
C SER A 216 3.20 9.24 37.95
N SER A 217 3.55 9.73 36.75
CA SER A 217 3.85 11.14 36.51
C SER A 217 2.60 12.04 36.40
N LYS A 218 1.42 11.47 36.13
CA LYS A 218 0.16 12.21 35.89
C LYS A 218 -1.01 11.63 36.70
N PRO A 219 -1.10 11.98 38.00
CA PRO A 219 -2.17 11.47 38.87
C PRO A 219 -3.56 11.84 38.33
N GLY A 220 -4.45 10.85 38.27
CA GLY A 220 -5.79 10.97 37.68
C GLY A 220 -5.93 10.47 36.24
N THR A 221 -4.83 10.01 35.62
CA THR A 221 -4.84 9.40 34.28
C THR A 221 -4.93 7.87 34.39
N TYR A 222 -5.77 7.24 33.57
CA TYR A 222 -5.89 5.78 33.48
C TYR A 222 -5.65 5.33 32.05
N VAL A 223 -4.86 4.27 31.90
CA VAL A 223 -4.59 3.62 30.60
C VAL A 223 -5.37 2.32 30.57
N HIS A 224 -6.29 2.20 29.61
CA HIS A 224 -7.13 1.01 29.43
C HIS A 224 -6.55 0.03 28.40
N VAL A 225 -5.92 0.57 27.35
CA VAL A 225 -5.39 -0.21 26.23
C VAL A 225 -3.88 0.02 26.14
N LEU A 226 -3.14 -1.08 26.03
CA LEU A 226 -1.74 -1.10 25.69
C LEU A 226 -1.62 -1.45 24.20
N SER A 227 -0.97 -0.56 23.45
CA SER A 227 -0.70 -0.74 22.02
C SER A 227 0.78 -0.97 21.79
N LEU A 228 1.11 -2.10 21.17
CA LEU A 228 2.42 -2.38 20.58
C LEU A 228 2.37 -2.00 19.11
N GLU A 229 3.37 -1.27 18.64
CA GLU A 229 3.53 -0.94 17.22
C GLU A 229 4.74 -1.70 16.66
N PRO A 230 4.66 -2.18 15.40
CA PRO A 230 5.71 -2.98 14.80
C PRO A 230 7.02 -2.20 14.66
N HIS A 231 8.13 -2.92 14.79
CA HIS A 231 9.44 -2.44 14.36
C HIS A 231 9.52 -2.44 12.82
N THR A 232 10.15 -1.42 12.23
CA THR A 232 9.94 -1.01 10.82
C THR A 232 10.37 -2.00 9.73
N CYS A 233 10.96 -3.16 10.02
CA CYS A 233 11.40 -4.13 8.99
C CYS A 233 11.16 -5.62 9.33
N GLN A 234 10.93 -5.98 10.60
CA GLN A 234 10.95 -7.39 11.02
C GLN A 234 9.83 -8.23 10.39
N LEU A 235 8.61 -7.70 10.34
CA LEU A 235 7.47 -8.39 9.73
C LEU A 235 7.73 -8.67 8.24
N GLN A 236 8.33 -7.73 7.53
CA GLN A 236 8.59 -7.83 6.10
C GLN A 236 9.65 -8.90 5.80
N GLU A 237 10.73 -8.94 6.58
CA GLU A 237 11.76 -9.98 6.51
C GLU A 237 11.19 -11.38 6.84
N GLU A 238 10.31 -11.47 7.84
CA GLU A 238 9.64 -12.74 8.19
C GLU A 238 8.67 -13.20 7.09
N MET A 239 7.96 -12.28 6.42
CA MET A 239 7.12 -12.61 5.27
C MET A 239 7.93 -12.93 4.01
N ALA A 240 9.16 -12.41 3.87
CA ALA A 240 10.04 -12.76 2.76
C ALA A 240 10.39 -14.26 2.73
N GLN A 241 10.42 -14.92 3.89
CA GLN A 241 10.60 -16.37 3.98
C GLN A 241 9.49 -17.14 3.24
N LEU A 242 8.26 -16.60 3.20
CA LEU A 242 7.18 -17.18 2.41
C LEU A 242 7.43 -17.02 0.91
N ALA A 243 7.98 -15.89 0.48
CA ALA A 243 8.39 -15.67 -0.91
C ALA A 243 9.50 -16.65 -1.33
N ASP A 244 10.55 -16.79 -0.51
CA ASP A 244 11.64 -17.74 -0.75
C ASP A 244 11.13 -19.18 -0.86
N SER A 245 10.17 -19.53 0.00
CA SER A 245 9.57 -20.86 -0.01
C SER A 245 8.69 -21.16 -1.23
N ALA A 246 8.23 -20.11 -1.91
CA ALA A 246 7.43 -20.21 -3.11
C ALA A 246 8.26 -20.36 -4.39
N LEU A 247 9.57 -20.06 -4.32
CA LEU A 247 10.48 -20.24 -5.45
C LEU A 247 10.71 -21.72 -5.78
N PRO A 248 10.72 -22.09 -7.07
CA PRO A 248 11.18 -23.40 -7.54
C PRO A 248 12.60 -23.70 -7.05
N THR A 249 12.87 -24.96 -6.70
CA THR A 249 14.17 -25.39 -6.18
C THR A 249 15.33 -25.11 -7.14
N GLU A 250 15.05 -25.13 -8.43
CA GLU A 250 15.99 -24.87 -9.51
C GLU A 250 16.47 -23.41 -9.52
N LEU A 251 15.60 -22.48 -9.12
CA LEU A 251 15.84 -21.04 -9.12
C LEU A 251 16.35 -20.51 -7.78
N GLN A 252 16.37 -21.34 -6.73
CA GLN A 252 16.96 -21.00 -5.44
C GLN A 252 18.50 -20.90 -5.50
N VAL A 253 19.13 -21.45 -6.55
CA VAL A 253 20.60 -21.48 -6.74
C VAL A 253 21.09 -20.13 -7.29
N GLY A 254 21.25 -19.16 -6.40
CA GLY A 254 21.69 -17.79 -6.75
C GLY A 254 21.71 -16.82 -5.57
N PHE A 255 20.90 -17.07 -4.55
CA PHE A 255 20.83 -16.30 -3.30
C PHE A 255 21.85 -16.76 -2.22
N GLY A 256 22.98 -17.29 -2.67
CA GLY A 256 24.13 -17.64 -1.83
C GLY A 256 24.04 -19.02 -1.18
N GLU A 257 24.88 -19.94 -1.64
CA GLU A 257 25.43 -21.02 -0.83
C GLU A 257 26.39 -20.43 0.24
N LEU A 258 25.90 -19.52 1.07
CA LEU A 258 26.59 -19.16 2.30
C LEU A 258 26.11 -20.13 3.39
N PRO A 259 27.03 -20.68 4.21
CA PRO A 259 26.73 -21.70 5.24
C PRO A 259 25.83 -21.19 6.39
N PHE A 260 25.24 -20.00 6.24
CA PHE A 260 24.34 -19.34 7.17
C PHE A 260 22.91 -19.18 6.64
N ASN A 261 22.61 -19.59 5.40
CA ASN A 261 21.24 -19.70 4.91
C ASN A 261 20.56 -20.87 5.64
N ARG A 262 20.15 -20.61 6.88
CA ARG A 262 19.24 -21.45 7.63
C ARG A 262 17.89 -21.37 6.92
N VAL A 263 17.72 -22.21 5.91
CA VAL A 263 16.37 -22.59 5.49
C VAL A 263 15.82 -23.44 6.64
N ASN A 264 15.32 -22.77 7.68
CA ASN A 264 14.36 -23.38 8.58
C ASN A 264 13.14 -23.65 7.71
N ARG A 265 13.12 -24.80 7.02
CA ARG A 265 11.96 -25.24 6.25
C ARG A 265 10.85 -25.56 7.24
N PHE A 266 10.09 -24.54 7.61
CA PHE A 266 8.78 -24.73 8.19
C PHE A 266 7.84 -25.25 7.07
N PRO A 267 6.76 -25.96 7.41
CA PRO A 267 5.77 -26.38 6.43
C PRO A 267 5.03 -25.14 5.90
N THR A 268 5.01 -24.99 4.58
CA THR A 268 4.55 -23.76 3.91
C THR A 268 3.09 -23.80 3.53
N TYR A 269 2.50 -24.99 3.34
CA TYR A 269 1.08 -25.18 3.02
C TYR A 269 0.61 -24.38 1.76
N PRO A 270 1.28 -24.53 0.61
CA PRO A 270 0.82 -23.90 -0.62
C PRO A 270 -0.54 -24.48 -1.04
N ASP A 271 -1.46 -23.62 -1.44
CA ASP A 271 -2.81 -23.98 -1.88
C ASP A 271 -3.08 -23.59 -3.35
N ILE A 272 -2.04 -23.12 -4.04
CA ILE A 272 -2.00 -22.88 -5.48
C ILE A 272 -0.59 -23.03 -6.05
N CYS A 273 -0.47 -23.46 -7.30
CA CYS A 273 0.76 -23.40 -8.07
C CYS A 273 0.60 -22.54 -9.33
N PHE A 274 1.55 -21.64 -9.56
CA PHE A 274 1.67 -20.91 -10.83
C PHE A 274 2.81 -21.52 -11.65
N ARG A 275 2.50 -22.02 -12.85
CA ARG A 275 3.50 -22.50 -13.80
C ARG A 275 3.88 -21.36 -14.74
N VAL A 276 5.16 -20.97 -14.74
CA VAL A 276 5.70 -19.87 -15.56
C VAL A 276 6.96 -20.37 -16.25
N GLU A 277 6.98 -20.34 -17.59
CA GLU A 277 8.09 -20.85 -18.41
C GLU A 277 8.57 -22.28 -18.06
N GLY A 278 7.66 -23.12 -17.57
CA GLY A 278 7.97 -24.49 -17.15
C GLY A 278 8.47 -24.64 -15.71
N TYR A 279 8.61 -23.54 -14.97
CA TYR A 279 8.89 -23.54 -13.53
C TYR A 279 7.60 -23.49 -12.71
N ASP A 280 7.57 -24.27 -11.62
CA ASP A 280 6.40 -24.41 -10.74
C ASP A 280 6.58 -23.61 -9.44
N PHE A 281 5.89 -22.48 -9.32
CA PHE A 281 5.90 -21.61 -8.14
C PHE A 281 4.79 -22.02 -7.17
N LEU A 282 5.13 -22.39 -5.94
CA LEU A 282 4.16 -22.87 -4.94
C LEU A 282 3.72 -21.73 -4.01
N CYS A 283 2.51 -21.24 -4.19
CA CYS A 283 2.05 -19.98 -3.62
C CYS A 283 0.80 -20.15 -2.73
N HIS A 284 0.36 -19.02 -2.15
CA HIS A 284 -0.78 -18.93 -1.26
C HIS A 284 -1.86 -18.02 -1.84
N LYS A 285 -3.07 -18.54 -2.07
CA LYS A 285 -4.23 -17.80 -2.59
C LYS A 285 -4.56 -16.58 -1.73
N ALA A 286 -4.46 -16.73 -0.40
CA ALA A 286 -4.63 -15.66 0.58
C ALA A 286 -3.86 -14.38 0.22
N PHE A 287 -2.61 -14.52 -0.23
CA PHE A 287 -1.76 -13.38 -0.59
C PHE A 287 -2.05 -12.85 -2.00
N PHE A 288 -2.18 -13.74 -2.99
CA PHE A 288 -2.43 -13.33 -4.37
C PHE A 288 -3.81 -12.70 -4.55
N CYS A 289 -4.88 -13.31 -4.04
CA CYS A 289 -6.24 -12.76 -4.11
C CYS A 289 -6.42 -11.53 -3.24
N GLY A 290 -5.74 -11.46 -2.09
CA GLY A 290 -5.88 -10.32 -1.19
C GLY A 290 -5.13 -9.06 -1.63
N ARG A 291 -4.16 -9.20 -2.54
CA ARG A 291 -3.32 -8.08 -3.01
C ARG A 291 -3.49 -7.72 -4.49
N SER A 292 -4.17 -8.57 -5.26
CA SER A 292 -4.40 -8.34 -6.69
C SER A 292 -5.83 -8.73 -7.06
N ASP A 293 -6.58 -7.74 -7.53
CA ASP A 293 -7.93 -7.95 -8.06
C ASP A 293 -7.91 -8.83 -9.31
N TYR A 294 -6.81 -8.81 -10.08
CA TYR A 294 -6.63 -9.71 -11.21
C TYR A 294 -6.60 -11.17 -10.75
N PHE A 295 -5.74 -11.51 -9.78
CA PHE A 295 -5.65 -12.88 -9.28
C PHE A 295 -6.91 -13.29 -8.51
N LYS A 296 -7.55 -12.35 -7.83
CA LYS A 296 -8.85 -12.60 -7.20
C LYS A 296 -9.90 -13.01 -8.24
N ALA A 297 -10.11 -12.21 -9.29
CA ALA A 297 -11.04 -12.52 -10.36
C ALA A 297 -10.65 -13.83 -11.08
N LEU A 298 -9.37 -14.00 -11.41
CA LEU A 298 -8.85 -15.19 -12.08
C LEU A 298 -9.16 -16.47 -11.28
N LEU A 299 -9.04 -16.43 -9.96
CA LEU A 299 -9.20 -17.60 -9.09
C LEU A 299 -10.63 -17.81 -8.60
N GLU A 300 -11.47 -16.77 -8.59
CA GLU A 300 -12.90 -16.87 -8.28
C GLU A 300 -13.72 -17.33 -9.50
N ASP A 301 -13.41 -16.85 -10.71
CA ASP A 301 -14.23 -17.10 -11.92
C ASP A 301 -13.87 -18.40 -12.67
N HIS A 302 -12.61 -18.85 -12.64
CA HIS A 302 -12.14 -19.98 -13.47
C HIS A 302 -12.00 -21.32 -12.74
N PHE A 303 -12.60 -21.47 -11.56
CA PHE A 303 -12.34 -22.64 -10.72
C PHE A 303 -13.32 -23.80 -10.90
N SER A 304 -13.21 -24.50 -12.03
CA SER A 304 -13.77 -25.85 -12.23
C SER A 304 -12.93 -26.76 -13.15
N GLU A 305 -11.91 -26.24 -13.85
CA GLU A 305 -11.22 -26.97 -14.94
C GLU A 305 -9.67 -26.89 -14.87
N GLY A 306 -9.08 -26.63 -13.71
CA GLY A 306 -7.61 -26.56 -13.56
C GLY A 306 -6.92 -27.93 -13.62
N GLU A 307 -5.79 -28.02 -14.32
CA GLU A 307 -4.89 -29.17 -14.28
C GLU A 307 -4.34 -29.39 -12.86
N GLN A 308 -4.19 -30.65 -12.44
CA GLN A 308 -3.63 -31.00 -11.13
C GLN A 308 -2.13 -31.26 -11.24
N LEU A 309 -1.35 -30.76 -10.28
CA LEU A 309 0.06 -31.09 -10.16
C LEU A 309 0.26 -32.58 -9.86
N GLN A 310 1.10 -33.26 -10.64
CA GLN A 310 1.40 -34.68 -10.44
C GLN A 310 2.15 -34.97 -9.13
N SER A 311 2.94 -34.01 -8.64
CA SER A 311 3.71 -34.11 -7.38
C SER A 311 2.88 -33.79 -6.12
N GLN A 312 1.82 -32.98 -6.25
CA GLN A 312 0.88 -32.62 -5.19
C GLN A 312 -0.56 -32.56 -5.75
N PRO A 313 -1.28 -33.68 -5.82
CA PRO A 313 -2.58 -33.76 -6.49
C PRO A 313 -3.70 -32.94 -5.83
N SER A 314 -3.49 -32.45 -4.61
CA SER A 314 -4.41 -31.54 -3.91
C SER A 314 -4.24 -30.07 -4.29
N THR A 315 -3.13 -29.70 -4.92
CA THR A 315 -2.79 -28.31 -5.21
C THR A 315 -3.11 -27.99 -6.68
N PRO A 316 -4.04 -27.06 -6.93
CA PRO A 316 -4.40 -26.68 -8.27
C PRO A 316 -3.28 -25.91 -8.96
N MET A 317 -3.08 -26.17 -10.25
CA MET A 317 -2.04 -25.55 -11.05
C MET A 317 -2.66 -24.61 -12.09
N LEU A 318 -2.08 -23.42 -12.22
CA LEU A 318 -2.46 -22.42 -13.20
C LEU A 318 -1.23 -22.00 -14.01
N THR A 319 -1.31 -22.10 -15.34
CA THR A 319 -0.20 -21.69 -16.22
C THR A 319 -0.36 -20.23 -16.59
N LEU A 320 0.65 -19.42 -16.31
CA LEU A 320 0.72 -18.03 -16.75
C LEU A 320 1.55 -17.96 -18.04
N HIS A 321 0.96 -17.41 -19.08
CA HIS A 321 1.58 -17.28 -20.40
C HIS A 321 2.12 -15.86 -20.62
N ASN A 322 3.12 -15.73 -21.50
CA ASN A 322 3.70 -14.45 -21.92
C ASN A 322 4.36 -13.63 -20.81
N ILE A 323 4.89 -14.29 -19.78
CA ILE A 323 5.62 -13.62 -18.70
C ILE A 323 6.90 -14.42 -18.43
N PRO A 324 8.08 -13.78 -18.47
CA PRO A 324 9.32 -14.41 -18.05
C PRO A 324 9.30 -14.76 -16.57
N HIS A 325 9.90 -15.89 -16.18
CA HIS A 325 9.97 -16.29 -14.78
C HIS A 325 10.71 -15.26 -13.91
N GLU A 326 11.73 -14.58 -14.45
CA GLU A 326 12.45 -13.49 -13.76
C GLU A 326 11.52 -12.34 -13.35
N ILE A 327 10.60 -11.94 -14.23
CA ILE A 327 9.61 -10.90 -13.94
C ILE A 327 8.60 -11.39 -12.90
N PHE A 328 8.16 -12.64 -13.00
CA PHE A 328 7.23 -13.23 -12.03
C PHE A 328 7.83 -13.31 -10.61
N ILE A 329 9.14 -13.51 -10.49
CA ILE A 329 9.83 -13.45 -9.20
C ILE A 329 9.62 -12.08 -8.54
N HIS A 330 9.79 -10.97 -9.28
CA HIS A 330 9.53 -9.63 -8.74
C HIS A 330 8.08 -9.44 -8.28
N ILE A 331 7.12 -9.90 -9.06
CA ILE A 331 5.69 -9.87 -8.70
C ILE A 331 5.45 -10.63 -7.40
N MET A 332 6.01 -11.82 -7.28
CA MET A 332 5.82 -12.70 -6.14
C MET A 332 6.43 -12.10 -4.87
N TYR A 333 7.68 -11.62 -4.91
CA TYR A 333 8.29 -10.95 -3.78
C TYR A 333 7.49 -9.72 -3.35
N TYR A 334 7.02 -8.92 -4.31
CA TYR A 334 6.16 -7.77 -4.01
C TYR A 334 4.87 -8.21 -3.30
N ILE A 335 4.19 -9.27 -3.75
CA ILE A 335 2.97 -9.77 -3.11
C ILE A 335 3.21 -10.21 -1.66
N TYR A 336 4.32 -10.91 -1.38
CA TYR A 336 4.61 -11.35 -0.01
C TYR A 336 5.21 -10.28 0.90
N THR A 337 5.85 -9.24 0.37
CA THR A 337 6.67 -8.33 1.18
C THR A 337 6.36 -6.84 1.00
N ASP A 338 5.56 -6.46 0.00
CA ASP A 338 5.35 -5.07 -0.41
C ASP A 338 6.59 -4.37 -0.98
N ASP A 339 7.64 -5.14 -1.27
CA ASP A 339 8.86 -4.64 -1.89
C ASP A 339 9.44 -5.71 -2.81
N THR A 340 10.35 -5.30 -3.69
CA THR A 340 11.13 -6.21 -4.51
C THR A 340 12.37 -5.50 -5.03
N GLU A 341 13.47 -6.23 -5.12
CA GLU A 341 14.71 -5.70 -5.67
C GLU A 341 14.57 -5.56 -7.19
N LEU A 342 14.41 -4.34 -7.69
CA LEU A 342 14.27 -4.09 -9.13
C LEU A 342 15.61 -3.75 -9.78
N ARG A 343 16.01 -4.54 -10.79
CA ARG A 343 17.13 -4.19 -11.68
C ARG A 343 16.63 -3.27 -12.79
N MET A 344 17.46 -2.31 -13.20
CA MET A 344 17.06 -1.32 -14.23
C MET A 344 16.63 -1.96 -15.57
N GLU A 345 17.19 -3.12 -15.90
CA GLU A 345 16.82 -3.88 -17.11
C GLU A 345 15.40 -4.43 -17.07
N ASP A 346 14.89 -4.76 -15.89
CA ASP A 346 13.58 -5.40 -15.71
C ASP A 346 12.45 -4.40 -15.43
N VAL A 347 12.76 -3.16 -15.03
CA VAL A 347 11.76 -2.23 -14.47
C VAL A 347 10.59 -1.96 -15.42
N PHE A 348 10.82 -1.84 -16.73
CA PHE A 348 9.74 -1.62 -17.70
C PHE A 348 8.85 -2.86 -17.85
N ASP A 349 9.43 -4.05 -17.89
CA ASP A 349 8.68 -5.30 -18.00
C ASP A 349 7.88 -5.58 -16.72
N VAL A 350 8.49 -5.34 -15.55
CA VAL A 350 7.80 -5.40 -14.26
C VAL A 350 6.67 -4.36 -14.21
N LEU A 351 6.87 -3.14 -14.71
CA LEU A 351 5.82 -2.11 -14.76
C LEU A 351 4.63 -2.56 -15.63
N CYS A 352 4.90 -3.15 -16.80
CA CYS A 352 3.86 -3.69 -17.69
C CYS A 352 3.05 -4.79 -16.99
N VAL A 353 3.75 -5.75 -16.36
CA VAL A 353 3.09 -6.87 -15.67
C VAL A 353 2.36 -6.39 -14.41
N ALA A 354 2.91 -5.43 -13.67
CA ALA A 354 2.26 -4.84 -12.50
C ALA A 354 0.95 -4.14 -12.87
N ASP A 355 0.88 -3.47 -14.03
CA ASP A 355 -0.37 -2.91 -14.55
C ASP A 355 -1.36 -3.98 -14.96
N MET A 356 -0.91 -4.99 -15.73
CA MET A 356 -1.74 -6.12 -16.14
C MET A 356 -2.33 -6.89 -14.96
N TYR A 357 -1.54 -7.07 -13.90
CA TYR A 357 -1.94 -7.79 -12.68
C TYR A 357 -2.57 -6.89 -11.61
N LEU A 358 -2.86 -5.64 -11.94
CA LEU A 358 -3.54 -4.69 -11.06
C LEU A 358 -2.84 -4.55 -9.69
N LEU A 359 -1.52 -4.34 -9.73
CA LEU A 359 -0.64 -4.16 -8.56
C LEU A 359 -0.17 -2.69 -8.48
N PRO A 360 -1.05 -1.75 -8.06
CA PRO A 360 -0.73 -0.32 -8.09
C PRO A 360 0.48 0.06 -7.22
N GLY A 361 0.69 -0.61 -6.08
CA GLY A 361 1.86 -0.35 -5.25
C GLY A 361 3.19 -0.74 -5.92
N LEU A 362 3.21 -1.83 -6.70
CA LEU A 362 4.37 -2.22 -7.48
C LEU A 362 4.62 -1.27 -8.65
N LYS A 363 3.57 -0.79 -9.31
CA LYS A 363 3.69 0.27 -10.32
C LYS A 363 4.34 1.52 -9.75
N ARG A 364 3.93 1.94 -8.54
CA ARG A 364 4.54 3.08 -7.82
C ARG A 364 6.01 2.81 -7.50
N LEU A 365 6.37 1.58 -7.10
CA LEU A 365 7.76 1.20 -6.86
C LEU A 365 8.60 1.27 -8.15
N CYS A 366 8.07 0.78 -9.27
CA CYS A 366 8.70 0.90 -10.58
C CYS A 366 8.89 2.37 -10.96
N GLY A 367 7.85 3.20 -10.82
CA GLY A 367 7.91 4.64 -11.09
C GLY A 367 8.97 5.36 -10.23
N LYS A 368 9.07 5.03 -8.93
CA LYS A 368 10.10 5.56 -8.04
C LYS A 368 11.51 5.16 -8.46
N THR A 369 11.70 3.97 -9.03
CA THR A 369 12.99 3.52 -9.54
C THR A 369 13.34 4.21 -10.85
N LEU A 370 12.39 4.32 -11.79
CA LEU A 370 12.53 5.06 -13.04
C LEU A 370 12.88 6.53 -12.82
N ALA A 371 12.25 7.18 -11.82
CA ALA A 371 12.51 8.57 -11.48
C ALA A 371 13.99 8.88 -11.18
N LYS A 372 14.73 7.90 -10.66
CA LYS A 372 16.18 8.06 -10.35
C LYS A 372 17.04 8.13 -11.61
N THR A 373 16.50 7.75 -12.76
CA THR A 373 17.21 7.69 -14.05
C THR A 373 16.85 8.81 -15.02
N ILE A 374 15.99 9.76 -14.61
CA ILE A 374 15.58 10.86 -15.47
C ILE A 374 16.81 11.69 -15.88
N CYS A 375 16.96 11.90 -17.18
CA CYS A 375 17.99 12.72 -17.80
C CYS A 375 17.45 13.42 -19.05
N GLU A 376 18.26 14.32 -19.63
CA GLU A 376 17.90 15.09 -20.82
C GLU A 376 17.53 14.22 -22.03
N GLU A 377 18.16 13.05 -22.18
CA GLU A 377 17.94 12.15 -23.31
C GLU A 377 16.66 11.31 -23.18
N ASN A 378 16.17 11.06 -21.96
CA ASN A 378 15.06 10.12 -21.73
C ASN A 378 13.80 10.76 -21.13
N VAL A 379 13.83 12.03 -20.69
CA VAL A 379 12.72 12.64 -19.96
C VAL A 379 11.40 12.65 -20.74
N LEU A 380 11.46 12.86 -22.06
CA LEU A 380 10.29 12.87 -22.95
C LEU A 380 9.64 11.48 -23.01
N HIS A 381 10.43 10.43 -23.22
CA HIS A 381 9.95 9.04 -23.22
C HIS A 381 9.46 8.60 -21.84
N MET A 382 10.15 9.03 -20.78
CA MET A 382 9.79 8.74 -19.39
C MET A 382 8.44 9.36 -19.04
N TRP A 383 8.19 10.60 -19.48
CA TRP A 383 6.91 11.28 -19.29
C TRP A 383 5.77 10.57 -20.06
N LYS A 384 6.00 10.17 -21.32
CA LYS A 384 5.01 9.36 -22.07
C LYS A 384 4.68 8.06 -21.34
N THR A 385 5.71 7.39 -20.81
CA THR A 385 5.55 6.16 -20.02
C THR A 385 4.75 6.43 -18.74
N ALA A 386 5.08 7.51 -18.02
CA ALA A 386 4.37 7.92 -16.81
C ALA A 386 2.88 8.14 -17.10
N LYS A 387 2.55 8.86 -18.17
CA LYS A 387 1.17 9.10 -18.57
C LYS A 387 0.44 7.82 -18.99
N LEU A 388 1.09 6.96 -19.78
CA LEU A 388 0.53 5.68 -20.23
C LEU A 388 0.15 4.78 -19.05
N PHE A 389 1.03 4.66 -18.05
CA PHE A 389 0.81 3.85 -16.85
C PHE A 389 0.15 4.62 -15.70
N ARG A 390 -0.25 5.89 -15.90
CA ARG A 390 -0.87 6.75 -14.88
C ARG A 390 -0.04 6.87 -13.60
N LEU A 391 1.25 7.13 -13.75
CA LEU A 391 2.22 7.34 -12.66
C LEU A 391 2.36 8.84 -12.35
N SER A 392 1.36 9.40 -11.66
CA SER A 392 1.26 10.83 -11.28
C SER A 392 2.57 11.43 -10.78
N ARG A 393 3.24 10.75 -9.85
CA ARG A 393 4.50 11.23 -9.25
C ARG A 393 5.68 11.21 -10.21
N LEU A 394 5.74 10.22 -11.11
CA LEU A 394 6.79 10.18 -12.13
C LEU A 394 6.55 11.26 -13.18
N GLU A 395 5.28 11.48 -13.54
CA GLU A 395 4.86 12.55 -14.46
C GLU A 395 5.28 13.93 -13.93
N ASP A 396 4.97 14.23 -12.67
CA ASP A 396 5.38 15.47 -11.98
C ASP A 396 6.90 15.64 -11.93
N GLN A 397 7.65 14.55 -11.65
CA GLN A 397 9.12 14.59 -11.65
C GLN A 397 9.69 14.82 -13.05
N CYS A 398 9.05 14.29 -14.08
CA CYS A 398 9.42 14.55 -15.46
C CYS A 398 9.14 16.01 -15.84
N THR A 399 7.97 16.57 -15.53
CA THR A 399 7.64 17.97 -15.85
C THR A 399 8.49 18.96 -15.05
N GLU A 400 8.81 18.66 -13.78
CA GLU A 400 9.77 19.42 -12.98
C GLU A 400 11.16 19.43 -13.64
N PHE A 401 11.61 18.28 -14.17
CA PHE A 401 12.88 18.20 -14.89
C PHE A 401 12.82 18.95 -16.22
N MET A 402 11.74 18.82 -16.99
CA MET A 402 11.55 19.54 -18.26
C MET A 402 11.59 21.06 -18.05
N ALA A 403 10.93 21.57 -17.01
CA ALA A 403 10.96 22.99 -16.66
C ALA A 403 12.39 23.51 -16.42
N LYS A 404 13.29 22.67 -15.90
CA LYS A 404 14.70 23.04 -15.67
C LYS A 404 15.50 23.16 -16.98
N ILE A 405 15.15 22.37 -18.00
CA ILE A 405 15.88 22.29 -19.28
C ILE A 405 15.08 22.84 -20.47
N ILE A 406 14.02 23.61 -20.21
CA ILE A 406 13.03 24.00 -21.22
C ILE A 406 13.66 24.72 -22.43
N GLU A 407 14.67 25.57 -22.19
CA GLU A 407 15.41 26.30 -23.24
C GLU A 407 16.01 25.38 -24.31
N ARG A 408 16.38 24.15 -23.93
CA ARG A 408 16.92 23.13 -24.87
C ARG A 408 15.80 22.27 -25.44
N LEU A 409 14.77 21.97 -24.65
CA LEU A 409 13.65 21.14 -25.09
C LEU A 409 12.84 21.80 -26.21
N VAL A 410 12.68 23.13 -26.17
CA VAL A 410 11.93 23.84 -27.22
C VAL A 410 12.58 23.75 -28.60
N GLU A 411 13.88 23.47 -28.68
CA GLU A 411 14.58 23.24 -29.95
C GLU A 411 14.36 21.81 -30.49
N GLN A 412 13.86 20.88 -29.67
CA GLN A 412 13.67 19.49 -30.04
C GLN A 412 12.32 19.28 -30.73
N ALA A 413 12.35 18.77 -31.97
CA ALA A 413 11.14 18.45 -32.72
C ALA A 413 10.26 17.39 -32.02
N GLU A 414 10.86 16.46 -31.27
CA GLU A 414 10.12 15.45 -30.51
C GLU A 414 9.23 16.10 -29.45
N PHE A 415 9.73 17.10 -28.71
CA PHE A 415 8.96 17.79 -27.68
C PHE A 415 7.72 18.50 -28.28
N ALA A 416 7.89 19.13 -29.45
CA ALA A 416 6.80 19.75 -30.19
C ALA A 416 5.69 18.76 -30.56
N GLU A 417 6.06 17.54 -30.99
CA GLU A 417 5.08 16.49 -31.29
C GLU A 417 4.37 15.98 -30.04
N ILE A 418 5.05 15.89 -28.90
CA ILE A 418 4.44 15.50 -27.63
C ILE A 418 3.36 16.49 -27.19
N ILE A 419 3.62 17.79 -27.31
CA ILE A 419 2.63 18.82 -26.96
C ILE A 419 1.40 18.69 -27.87
N LYS A 420 1.59 18.42 -29.17
CA LYS A 420 0.47 18.20 -30.10
C LYS A 420 -0.34 16.95 -29.74
N GLU A 421 0.34 15.85 -29.42
CA GLU A 421 -0.30 14.60 -28.97
C GLU A 421 -1.09 14.82 -27.66
N ASP A 422 -0.51 15.53 -26.70
CA ASP A 422 -1.14 15.85 -25.41
C ASP A 422 -2.39 16.70 -25.61
N ALA A 423 -2.28 17.76 -26.41
CA ALA A 423 -3.36 18.63 -26.80
C ALA A 423 -4.51 17.89 -27.52
N ALA A 424 -4.18 16.94 -28.38
CA ALA A 424 -5.16 16.14 -29.12
C ALA A 424 -5.89 15.10 -28.25
N SER A 425 -5.29 14.70 -27.11
CA SER A 425 -5.87 13.72 -26.20
C SER A 425 -7.07 14.23 -25.38
N LEU A 426 -7.34 15.55 -25.42
CA LEU A 426 -8.45 16.19 -24.73
C LEU A 426 -9.73 16.11 -25.60
N GLU A 427 -10.63 15.19 -25.26
CA GLU A 427 -11.96 15.14 -25.85
C GLU A 427 -12.75 16.44 -25.51
N GLU A 428 -13.36 17.06 -26.52
CA GLU A 428 -14.11 18.34 -26.40
C GLU A 428 -13.28 19.62 -26.13
N ARG A 429 -11.99 19.63 -26.50
CA ARG A 429 -11.12 20.81 -26.38
C ARG A 429 -11.66 22.03 -27.16
N GLN A 430 -11.81 23.16 -26.48
CA GLN A 430 -11.95 24.49 -27.10
C GLN A 430 -10.56 25.11 -27.35
N GLU A 431 -10.43 26.01 -28.32
CA GLU A 431 -9.15 26.68 -28.65
C GLU A 431 -8.50 27.42 -27.45
N THR A 432 -9.25 27.69 -26.38
CA THR A 432 -8.77 28.32 -25.14
C THR A 432 -8.44 27.35 -24.01
N ASP A 433 -8.62 26.04 -24.22
CA ASP A 433 -8.34 25.06 -23.19
C ASP A 433 -6.84 24.80 -23.10
N SER A 434 -6.35 24.81 -21.87
CA SER A 434 -4.95 24.65 -21.56
C SER A 434 -4.48 23.21 -21.81
N VAL A 435 -3.21 23.07 -22.22
CA VAL A 435 -2.59 21.78 -22.45
C VAL A 435 -1.97 21.30 -21.13
N PRO A 436 -2.38 20.15 -20.56
CA PRO A 436 -1.93 19.70 -19.24
C PRO A 436 -0.41 19.70 -19.08
N LEU A 437 0.33 19.16 -20.06
CA LEU A 437 1.78 19.16 -20.04
C LEU A 437 2.37 20.58 -19.94
N VAL A 438 1.80 21.52 -20.70
CA VAL A 438 2.25 22.91 -20.73
C VAL A 438 1.95 23.59 -19.39
N ASP A 439 0.78 23.36 -18.83
CA ASP A 439 0.39 23.91 -17.52
C ASP A 439 1.28 23.40 -16.39
N ASP A 440 1.60 22.10 -16.38
CA ASP A 440 2.48 21.51 -15.38
C ASP A 440 3.91 22.09 -15.49
N ILE A 441 4.43 22.27 -16.71
CA ILE A 441 5.72 22.92 -16.93
C ILE A 441 5.68 24.39 -16.48
N ARG A 442 4.64 25.16 -16.85
CA ARG A 442 4.44 26.55 -16.42
C ARG A 442 4.38 26.65 -14.90
N TYR A 443 3.67 25.73 -14.25
CA TYR A 443 3.59 25.64 -12.79
C TYR A 443 4.97 25.44 -12.16
N HIS A 444 5.77 24.50 -12.68
CA HIS A 444 7.13 24.24 -12.17
C HIS A 444 8.12 25.38 -12.44
N ILE A 445 7.97 26.11 -13.55
CA ILE A 445 8.75 27.32 -13.80
C ILE A 445 8.40 28.40 -12.77
N ALA A 446 7.10 28.62 -12.50
CA ALA A 446 6.63 29.66 -11.58
C ALA A 446 6.91 29.33 -10.10
N SER A 447 6.79 28.07 -9.70
CA SER A 447 6.92 27.63 -8.31
C SER A 447 8.36 27.73 -7.77
N ASN A 448 9.35 27.76 -8.66
CA ASN A 448 10.77 27.87 -8.31
C ASN A 448 11.27 29.31 -8.13
N VAL A 449 10.41 30.32 -8.28
CA VAL A 449 10.80 31.74 -8.27
C VAL A 449 10.81 32.32 -6.85
N GLN A 450 12.00 32.50 -6.27
CA GLN A 450 12.17 33.08 -4.93
C GLN A 450 12.92 34.43 -4.89
N THR A 451 13.54 34.83 -6.00
CA THR A 451 14.39 36.04 -6.07
C THR A 451 14.14 36.82 -7.37
N TYR A 452 14.52 38.10 -7.42
CA TYR A 452 14.38 38.92 -8.64
C TYR A 452 15.12 38.34 -9.84
N SER A 453 16.32 37.78 -9.65
CA SER A 453 17.06 37.10 -10.72
C SER A 453 16.32 35.85 -11.22
N ALA A 454 15.65 35.12 -10.33
CA ALA A 454 14.85 33.96 -10.71
C ALA A 454 13.55 34.35 -11.44
N ILE A 455 13.03 35.57 -11.23
CA ILE A 455 11.88 36.09 -12.00
C ILE A 455 12.28 36.32 -13.46
N GLU A 456 13.44 36.91 -13.71
CA GLU A 456 13.93 37.14 -15.08
C GLU A 456 14.20 35.82 -15.81
N GLU A 457 14.85 34.86 -15.16
CA GLU A 457 15.10 33.53 -15.72
C GLU A 457 13.79 32.77 -16.02
N ALA A 458 12.81 32.83 -15.10
CA ALA A 458 11.51 32.21 -15.31
C ALA A 458 10.75 32.84 -16.47
N ASN A 459 10.80 34.17 -16.63
CA ASN A 459 10.16 34.85 -17.76
C ASN A 459 10.79 34.45 -19.10
N GLN A 460 12.13 34.32 -19.16
CA GLN A 460 12.82 33.84 -20.36
C GLN A 460 12.40 32.42 -20.74
N LYS A 461 12.30 31.53 -19.74
CA LYS A 461 11.84 30.15 -19.91
C LYS A 461 10.39 30.07 -20.41
N LEU A 462 9.51 30.92 -19.89
CA LEU A 462 8.13 31.03 -20.35
C LEU A 462 8.06 31.58 -21.77
N GLU A 463 8.83 32.62 -22.10
CA GLU A 463 8.87 33.21 -23.44
C GLU A 463 9.32 32.18 -24.50
N ALA A 464 10.36 31.40 -24.21
CA ALA A 464 10.81 30.32 -25.09
C ALA A 464 9.72 29.25 -25.34
N LEU A 465 8.93 28.92 -24.31
CA LEU A 465 7.81 27.99 -24.43
C LEU A 465 6.67 28.59 -25.27
N GLU A 466 6.34 29.87 -25.08
CA GLU A 466 5.32 30.56 -25.89
C GLU A 466 5.71 30.67 -27.37
N GLU A 467 6.99 30.91 -27.67
CA GLU A 467 7.50 30.90 -29.04
C GLU A 467 7.31 29.54 -29.72
N LEU A 468 7.58 28.44 -28.98
CA LEU A 468 7.32 27.09 -29.48
C LEU A 468 5.83 26.88 -29.75
N LEU A 469 4.96 27.20 -28.79
CA LEU A 469 3.50 27.01 -28.91
C LEU A 469 2.92 27.76 -30.11
N SER A 470 3.36 29.01 -30.31
CA SER A 470 3.04 29.81 -31.50
C SER A 470 3.50 29.15 -32.79
N SER A 471 4.71 28.58 -32.82
CA SER A 471 5.25 27.90 -34.00
C SER A 471 4.47 26.64 -34.41
N ILE A 472 3.81 25.98 -33.44
CA ILE A 472 3.01 24.77 -33.66
C ILE A 472 1.50 25.03 -33.76
N ASN A 473 1.07 26.30 -33.77
CA ASN A 473 -0.33 26.75 -33.80
C ASN A 473 -1.19 26.17 -32.65
N ILE A 474 -0.63 26.12 -31.44
CA ILE A 474 -1.37 25.77 -30.24
C ILE A 474 -1.54 27.05 -29.42
N ASP A 475 -2.74 27.61 -29.45
CA ASP A 475 -3.15 28.65 -28.52
C ASP A 475 -3.61 27.97 -27.21
N CYS A 476 -3.03 28.35 -26.07
CA CYS A 476 -3.37 27.80 -24.75
C CYS A 476 -2.95 28.69 -23.58
#